data_AF-A0AAD7U7Z5-F1
#
_entry.id   AF-A0AAD7U7Z5-F1
#
_cell.length_a   1.000
_cell.length_b   1.000
_cell.length_c   1.000
_cell.angle_alpha   90.00
_cell.angle_beta   90.00
_cell.angle_gamma   90.00
#
_symmetry.space_group_name_H-M   'P 1'
#
loop_
_entity.id
_entity.type
_entity.pdbx_description
1 polymer ?
#
loop_
_entity_poly.entity_id
_entity_poly.type
_entity_poly.pdbx_seq_one_letter_code
_entity_poly.pdbx_strand_id
1 'polypeptide(L)'
;MVAAGRIGGLRCFGGESVPLELKEDLVPLNAFAPKDLDALVTLVLEHLRAMDARALISAVSAFAKSRNIKNMGVLEAGVRGLVALLQACAKHARSSADLGADAGVLGLDDDRAAAVAGAWDSYEKPPDDLADLDGETLRQLVDLEWKFGVTCASSESAEPVGKTFLQLKLVLDRHDSGTYENVYLELTLPQFYDFLAHMEKAKAALTQISSKGAASS
;
A
#
# COMPACT_ATOMS: atom_id res chain seq x y z
N MET A 1 11.41 28.69 -4.87
CA MET A 1 9.95 28.77 -5.09
C MET A 1 9.67 28.16 -6.46
N VAL A 2 9.57 26.83 -6.53
CA VAL A 2 9.20 26.12 -7.77
C VAL A 2 7.68 26.02 -7.73
N ALA A 3 7.00 26.53 -8.76
CA ALA A 3 5.55 26.42 -8.85
C ALA A 3 5.18 24.93 -8.88
N ALA A 4 4.38 24.47 -7.90
CA ALA A 4 3.85 23.11 -7.86
C ALA A 4 2.78 22.97 -8.96
N GLY A 5 3.22 22.87 -10.21
CA GLY A 5 2.33 22.59 -11.33
C GLY A 5 1.76 21.17 -11.19
N ARG A 6 0.55 21.00 -11.72
CA ARG A 6 -0.19 19.73 -11.64
C ARG A 6 -0.57 19.29 -13.04
N ILE A 7 -0.61 17.98 -13.25
CA ILE A 7 -1.02 17.34 -14.50
C ILE A 7 -2.44 16.81 -14.28
N GLY A 8 -3.41 17.26 -15.06
CA GLY A 8 -4.82 16.82 -14.96
C GLY A 8 -5.21 15.84 -16.08
N GLY A 9 -6.39 15.24 -15.94
CA GLY A 9 -7.00 14.42 -16.99
C GLY A 9 -6.47 12.98 -17.08
N LEU A 10 -5.73 12.52 -16.07
CA LEU A 10 -5.25 11.14 -15.98
C LEU A 10 -6.38 10.23 -15.48
N ARG A 11 -6.68 9.20 -16.25
CA ARG A 11 -7.84 8.31 -16.05
C ARG A 11 -7.63 7.33 -14.89
N CYS A 12 -6.41 6.84 -14.72
CA CYS A 12 -5.95 6.03 -13.61
C CYS A 12 -6.02 6.80 -12.29
N PHE A 13 -5.99 8.12 -12.30
CA PHE A 13 -6.14 8.95 -11.10
C PHE A 13 -7.57 9.51 -10.94
N GLY A 14 -8.57 8.88 -11.57
CA GLY A 14 -9.96 9.33 -11.48
C GLY A 14 -10.22 10.71 -12.09
N GLY A 15 -9.31 11.21 -12.95
CA GLY A 15 -9.35 12.57 -13.50
C GLY A 15 -8.76 13.65 -12.59
N GLU A 16 -8.29 13.30 -11.39
CA GLU A 16 -7.66 14.24 -10.46
C GLU A 16 -6.33 14.77 -11.00
N SER A 17 -5.95 15.96 -10.53
CA SER A 17 -4.68 16.58 -10.89
C SER A 17 -3.54 16.07 -10.00
N VAL A 18 -2.56 15.39 -10.60
CA VAL A 18 -1.38 14.84 -9.91
C VAL A 18 -0.23 15.84 -9.89
N PRO A 19 0.69 15.76 -8.92
CA PRO A 19 1.91 16.59 -8.90
C PRO A 19 2.79 16.37 -10.14
N LEU A 20 3.43 17.43 -10.65
CA LEU A 20 4.43 17.34 -11.72
C LEU A 20 5.60 16.41 -11.39
N GLU A 21 5.94 16.28 -10.10
CA GLU A 21 6.98 15.40 -9.58
C GLU A 21 6.80 13.95 -10.07
N LEU A 22 5.56 13.51 -10.24
CA LEU A 22 5.27 12.16 -10.76
C LEU A 22 5.79 11.95 -12.19
N LYS A 23 5.74 13.00 -13.01
CA LYS A 23 6.31 12.98 -14.35
C LYS A 23 7.83 13.06 -14.30
N GLU A 24 8.39 13.87 -13.41
CA GLU A 24 9.84 13.95 -13.20
C GLU A 24 10.43 12.62 -12.71
N ASP A 25 9.65 11.84 -11.96
CA ASP A 25 9.99 10.51 -11.46
C ASP A 25 9.98 9.45 -12.58
N LEU A 26 9.01 9.53 -13.50
CA LEU A 26 8.82 8.51 -14.55
C LEU A 26 9.66 8.74 -15.81
N VAL A 27 9.89 9.99 -16.22
CA VAL A 27 10.69 10.31 -17.43
C VAL A 27 12.08 9.66 -17.45
N PRO A 28 12.83 9.59 -16.34
CA PRO A 28 14.12 8.90 -16.28
C PRO A 28 14.06 7.41 -16.63
N LEU A 29 12.91 6.75 -16.49
CA LEU A 29 12.74 5.34 -16.84
C LEU A 29 12.84 5.08 -18.35
N ASN A 30 12.72 6.10 -19.20
CA ASN A 30 12.97 5.96 -20.65
C ASN A 30 14.42 5.58 -20.98
N ALA A 31 15.36 5.82 -20.06
CA ALA A 31 16.75 5.38 -20.21
C ALA A 31 16.92 3.86 -20.06
N PHE A 32 15.91 3.16 -19.54
CA PHE A 32 15.93 1.72 -19.35
C PHE A 32 15.59 1.02 -20.68
N ALA A 33 16.19 -0.16 -20.89
CA ALA A 33 15.77 -1.02 -21.99
C ALA A 33 14.34 -1.51 -21.73
N PRO A 34 13.48 -1.65 -22.76
CA PRO A 34 12.09 -2.08 -22.58
C PRO A 34 11.95 -3.38 -21.78
N LYS A 35 12.85 -4.35 -21.99
CA LYS A 35 12.89 -5.63 -21.24
C LYS A 35 13.26 -5.47 -19.77
N ASP A 36 14.09 -4.48 -19.43
CA ASP A 36 14.46 -4.22 -18.04
C ASP A 36 13.32 -3.48 -17.33
N LEU A 37 12.62 -2.58 -18.04
CA LEU A 37 11.45 -1.91 -17.49
C LEU A 37 10.30 -2.91 -17.27
N ASP A 38 10.03 -3.80 -18.22
CA ASP A 38 9.04 -4.87 -18.07
C ASP A 38 9.29 -5.69 -16.79
N ALA A 39 10.53 -6.18 -16.61
CA ALA A 39 10.92 -6.91 -15.40
C ALA A 39 10.79 -6.08 -14.11
N LEU A 40 11.07 -4.77 -14.17
CA LEU A 40 10.91 -3.86 -13.04
C LEU A 40 9.42 -3.67 -12.69
N VAL A 41 8.56 -3.49 -13.69
CA VAL A 41 7.12 -3.32 -13.50
C VAL A 41 6.51 -4.59 -12.91
N THR A 42 6.89 -5.77 -13.42
CA THR A 42 6.48 -7.06 -12.83
C THR A 42 6.91 -7.18 -11.37
N LEU A 43 8.17 -6.86 -11.05
CA LEU A 43 8.67 -6.87 -9.67
C LEU A 43 7.86 -5.93 -8.77
N VAL A 44 7.54 -4.72 -9.24
CA VAL A 44 6.71 -3.77 -8.48
C VAL A 44 5.30 -4.33 -8.27
N LEU A 45 4.67 -4.89 -9.30
CA LEU A 45 3.34 -5.49 -9.21
C LEU A 45 3.28 -6.66 -8.21
N GLU A 46 4.26 -7.56 -8.23
CA GLU A 46 4.37 -8.68 -7.28
C GLU A 46 4.41 -8.21 -5.82
N HIS A 47 5.18 -7.16 -5.54
CA HIS A 47 5.35 -6.66 -4.17
C HIS A 47 4.22 -5.72 -3.72
N LEU A 48 3.54 -5.04 -4.66
CA LEU A 48 2.31 -4.32 -4.38
C LEU A 48 1.23 -5.27 -3.84
N ARG A 49 1.15 -6.50 -4.36
CA ARG A 49 0.25 -7.55 -3.86
C ARG A 49 0.61 -8.04 -2.47
N ALA A 50 1.91 -8.17 -2.18
CA ALA A 50 2.36 -8.57 -0.85
C ALA A 50 2.17 -7.48 0.22
N MET A 51 1.83 -6.23 -0.17
CA MET A 51 1.75 -5.06 0.71
C MET A 51 3.04 -4.85 1.53
N ASP A 52 4.18 -5.34 1.03
CA ASP A 52 5.45 -5.35 1.76
C ASP A 52 6.43 -4.34 1.15
N ALA A 53 6.33 -3.11 1.63
CA ALA A 53 7.23 -2.03 1.22
C ALA A 53 8.70 -2.32 1.55
N ARG A 54 9.00 -3.09 2.61
CA ARG A 54 10.39 -3.43 2.97
C ARG A 54 10.96 -4.46 2.01
N ALA A 55 10.18 -5.48 1.67
CA ALA A 55 10.56 -6.46 0.66
C ALA A 55 10.77 -5.79 -0.71
N LEU A 56 9.90 -4.85 -1.10
CA LEU A 56 10.06 -4.08 -2.34
C LEU A 56 11.40 -3.34 -2.39
N ILE A 57 11.77 -2.61 -1.34
CA ILE A 57 13.05 -1.87 -1.29
C ILE A 57 14.25 -2.82 -1.44
N SER A 58 14.20 -3.98 -0.78
CA SER A 58 15.23 -5.02 -0.89
C SER A 58 15.30 -5.60 -2.31
N ALA A 59 14.15 -5.89 -2.92
CA ALA A 59 14.03 -6.44 -4.25
C ALA A 59 14.53 -5.45 -5.32
N VAL A 60 14.19 -4.16 -5.21
CA VAL A 60 14.70 -3.10 -6.10
C VAL A 60 16.21 -2.95 -5.97
N SER A 61 16.74 -3.05 -4.75
CA SER A 61 18.19 -3.02 -4.50
C SER A 61 18.91 -4.21 -5.13
N ALA A 62 18.31 -5.41 -5.08
CA ALA A 62 18.83 -6.61 -5.73
C ALA A 62 18.74 -6.52 -7.26
N PHE A 63 17.63 -5.99 -7.78
CA PHE A 63 17.41 -5.73 -9.20
C PHE A 63 18.49 -4.78 -9.75
N ALA A 64 18.75 -3.67 -9.06
CA ALA A 64 19.78 -2.70 -9.43
C ALA A 64 21.17 -3.35 -9.55
N LYS A 65 21.54 -4.22 -8.60
CA LYS A 65 22.80 -4.96 -8.62
C LYS A 65 22.88 -5.93 -9.80
N SER A 66 21.81 -6.68 -10.06
CA SER A 66 21.77 -7.69 -11.13
C SER A 66 21.89 -7.08 -12.54
N ARG A 67 21.34 -5.87 -12.73
CA ARG A 67 21.34 -5.15 -14.01
C ARG A 67 22.45 -4.08 -14.11
N ASN A 68 23.33 -4.00 -13.11
CA ASN A 68 24.41 -3.02 -13.03
C ASN A 68 23.92 -1.55 -13.18
N ILE A 69 22.76 -1.26 -12.60
CA ILE A 69 22.18 0.09 -12.58
C ILE A 69 22.94 0.91 -11.54
N LYS A 70 23.66 1.94 -12.01
CA LYS A 70 24.52 2.76 -11.15
C LYS A 70 23.79 3.92 -10.47
N ASN A 71 22.66 4.36 -11.02
CA ASN A 71 21.92 5.50 -10.50
C ASN A 71 20.71 5.03 -9.68
N MET A 72 20.94 4.77 -8.39
CA MET A 72 19.88 4.30 -7.49
C MET A 72 18.80 5.36 -7.26
N GLY A 73 19.16 6.64 -7.18
CA GLY A 73 18.17 7.71 -6.96
C GLY A 73 17.14 7.82 -8.10
N VAL A 74 17.59 7.62 -9.34
CA VAL A 74 16.69 7.55 -10.51
C VAL A 74 15.80 6.32 -10.46
N LEU A 75 16.34 5.17 -10.07
CA LEU A 75 15.56 3.94 -9.94
C LEU A 75 14.50 4.06 -8.82
N GLU A 76 14.86 4.59 -7.66
CA GLU A 76 13.94 4.79 -6.53
C GLU A 76 12.83 5.78 -6.86
N ALA A 77 13.17 6.89 -7.53
CA ALA A 77 12.19 7.86 -8.02
C ALA A 77 11.23 7.21 -9.04
N GLY A 78 11.78 6.47 -10.01
CA GLY A 78 10.97 5.76 -11.00
C GLY A 78 10.09 4.67 -10.39
N VAL A 79 10.59 3.91 -9.42
CA VAL A 79 9.80 2.93 -8.67
C VAL A 79 8.67 3.61 -7.90
N ARG A 80 8.93 4.75 -7.24
CA ARG A 80 7.89 5.53 -6.57
C ARG A 80 6.81 5.98 -7.56
N GLY A 81 7.21 6.46 -8.74
CA GLY A 81 6.28 6.86 -9.79
C GLY A 81 5.45 5.69 -10.33
N LEU A 82 6.08 4.54 -10.57
CA LEU A 82 5.41 3.31 -10.99
C LEU A 82 4.43 2.82 -9.93
N VAL A 83 4.83 2.81 -8.65
CA VAL A 83 3.96 2.45 -7.53
C VAL A 83 2.72 3.33 -7.51
N ALA A 84 2.88 4.66 -7.60
CA ALA A 84 1.76 5.59 -7.60
C ALA A 84 0.82 5.38 -8.80
N LEU A 85 1.37 5.19 -10.00
CA LEU A 85 0.59 4.96 -11.22
C LEU A 85 -0.17 3.62 -11.18
N LEU A 86 0.50 2.53 -10.79
CA LEU A 86 -0.10 1.19 -10.72
C LEU A 86 -1.14 1.10 -9.61
N GLN A 87 -0.89 1.71 -8.45
CA GLN A 87 -1.89 1.81 -7.37
C GLN A 87 -3.10 2.63 -7.79
N ALA A 88 -2.91 3.74 -8.52
CA ALA A 88 -4.02 4.53 -9.02
C ALA A 88 -4.86 3.73 -10.04
N CYS A 89 -4.20 3.06 -10.99
CA CYS A 89 -4.87 2.18 -11.96
C CYS A 89 -5.63 1.04 -11.29
N ALA A 90 -5.05 0.40 -10.26
CA ALA A 90 -5.70 -0.62 -9.45
C ALA A 90 -6.95 -0.07 -8.75
N LYS A 91 -6.79 1.04 -8.03
CA LYS A 91 -7.83 1.70 -7.23
C LYS A 91 -9.05 2.10 -8.07
N HIS A 92 -8.84 2.52 -9.31
CA HIS A 92 -9.93 2.95 -10.18
C HIS A 92 -10.39 1.87 -11.18
N ALA A 93 -9.96 0.61 -10.96
CA ALA A 93 -10.28 -0.55 -11.80
C ALA A 93 -10.11 -0.28 -13.30
N ARG A 94 -9.04 0.43 -13.68
CA ARG A 94 -8.83 0.86 -15.06
C ARG A 94 -8.19 -0.22 -15.92
N SER A 95 -8.41 -0.10 -17.23
CA SER A 95 -7.87 -1.01 -18.24
C SER A 95 -6.38 -0.75 -18.50
N SER A 96 -5.65 -1.75 -18.99
CA SER A 96 -4.27 -1.60 -19.49
C SER A 96 -4.14 -0.49 -20.53
N ALA A 97 -5.18 -0.27 -21.34
CA ALA A 97 -5.22 0.81 -22.33
C ALA A 97 -5.23 2.20 -21.67
N ASP A 98 -5.98 2.38 -20.58
CA ASP A 98 -5.95 3.64 -19.83
C ASP A 98 -4.61 3.83 -19.11
N LEU A 99 -4.03 2.76 -18.58
CA LEU A 99 -2.71 2.76 -17.93
C LEU A 99 -1.61 3.19 -18.90
N GLY A 100 -1.59 2.61 -20.11
CA GLY A 100 -0.62 2.98 -21.15
C GLY A 100 -0.78 4.44 -21.60
N ALA A 101 -2.02 4.91 -21.77
CA ALA A 101 -2.30 6.29 -22.14
C ALA A 101 -1.79 7.28 -21.07
N ASP A 102 -2.08 7.01 -19.80
CA ASP A 102 -1.63 7.85 -18.69
C ASP A 102 -0.12 7.79 -18.49
N ALA A 103 0.50 6.62 -18.67
CA ALA A 103 1.95 6.47 -18.65
C ALA A 103 2.63 7.34 -19.72
N GLY A 104 2.05 7.41 -20.91
CA GLY A 104 2.50 8.31 -21.98
C GLY A 104 2.36 9.79 -21.61
N VAL A 105 1.23 10.19 -21.02
CA VAL A 105 1.03 11.58 -20.53
C VAL A 105 2.04 11.95 -19.44
N LEU A 106 2.39 10.99 -18.59
CA LEU A 106 3.42 11.09 -17.55
C LEU A 106 4.86 11.01 -18.11
N GLY A 107 5.03 10.91 -19.42
CA GLY A 107 6.30 11.10 -20.11
C GLY A 107 7.08 9.83 -20.40
N LEU A 108 6.48 8.63 -20.26
CA LEU A 108 7.06 7.42 -20.85
C LEU A 108 6.91 7.46 -22.37
N ASP A 109 7.92 6.98 -23.10
CA ASP A 109 7.80 6.79 -24.54
C ASP A 109 6.88 5.60 -24.88
N ASP A 110 6.46 5.52 -26.15
CA ASP A 110 5.46 4.56 -26.62
C ASP A 110 5.83 3.10 -26.30
N ASP A 111 7.10 2.73 -26.44
CA ASP A 111 7.58 1.37 -26.16
C ASP A 111 7.49 1.05 -24.66
N ARG A 112 7.81 2.03 -23.79
CA ARG A 112 7.78 1.83 -22.33
C ARG A 112 6.37 1.90 -21.77
N ALA A 113 5.52 2.78 -22.31
CA ALA A 113 4.11 2.81 -22.00
C ALA A 113 3.41 1.50 -22.40
N ALA A 114 3.76 0.94 -23.56
CA ALA A 114 3.29 -0.37 -23.99
C ALA A 114 3.80 -1.50 -23.11
N ALA A 115 5.06 -1.46 -22.65
CA ALA A 115 5.59 -2.42 -21.69
C ALA A 115 4.83 -2.39 -20.34
N VAL A 116 4.54 -1.21 -19.81
CA VAL A 116 3.74 -1.06 -18.57
C VAL A 116 2.32 -1.61 -18.74
N ALA A 117 1.67 -1.30 -19.87
CA ALA A 117 0.33 -1.82 -20.18
C ALA A 117 0.33 -3.34 -20.41
N GLY A 118 1.33 -3.87 -21.11
CA GLY A 118 1.47 -5.30 -21.37
C GLY A 118 1.78 -6.10 -20.10
N ALA A 119 2.62 -5.56 -19.22
CA ALA A 119 2.88 -6.13 -17.91
C ALA A 119 1.58 -6.17 -17.07
N TRP A 120 0.74 -5.14 -17.14
CA TRP A 120 -0.55 -5.10 -16.45
C TRP A 120 -1.54 -6.18 -16.94
N ASP A 121 -1.63 -6.41 -18.26
CA ASP A 121 -2.51 -7.46 -18.82
C ASP A 121 -1.99 -8.87 -18.60
N SER A 122 -0.66 -9.04 -18.63
CA SER A 122 0.00 -10.33 -18.37
C SER A 122 0.03 -10.66 -16.88
N TYR A 123 -0.11 -9.64 -16.03
CA TYR A 123 -0.29 -9.82 -14.61
C TYR A 123 -1.70 -10.34 -14.37
N GLU A 124 -1.79 -11.63 -14.08
CA GLU A 124 -3.03 -12.27 -13.63
C GLU A 124 -3.66 -11.39 -12.56
N LYS A 125 -4.94 -11.06 -12.73
CA LYS A 125 -5.68 -10.05 -11.97
C LYS A 125 -5.18 -10.03 -10.52
N PRO A 126 -4.95 -8.85 -9.93
CA PRO A 126 -4.77 -8.77 -8.48
C PRO A 126 -5.78 -9.71 -7.82
N PRO A 127 -5.39 -10.52 -6.81
CA PRO A 127 -6.37 -11.31 -6.08
C PRO A 127 -7.47 -10.35 -5.66
N ASP A 128 -8.73 -10.79 -5.63
CA ASP A 128 -9.86 -9.91 -5.25
C ASP A 128 -9.56 -9.09 -3.96
N ASP A 129 -8.67 -9.58 -3.10
CA ASP A 129 -8.07 -8.90 -1.95
C ASP A 129 -7.39 -7.53 -2.22
N LEU A 130 -6.96 -7.23 -3.45
CA LEU A 130 -6.38 -5.95 -3.87
C LEU A 130 -7.43 -4.98 -4.42
N ALA A 131 -8.59 -5.50 -4.85
CA ALA A 131 -9.80 -4.69 -5.00
C ALA A 131 -10.41 -4.39 -3.62
N ASP A 132 -10.23 -5.27 -2.62
CA ASP A 132 -10.53 -4.95 -1.21
C ASP A 132 -9.54 -3.93 -0.59
N LEU A 133 -8.48 -3.53 -1.31
CA LEU A 133 -7.61 -2.39 -0.99
C LEU A 133 -8.13 -1.10 -1.63
N ASP A 134 -9.44 -0.99 -1.82
CA ASP A 134 -10.09 0.29 -1.99
C ASP A 134 -9.67 1.24 -0.87
N GLY A 135 -9.52 2.51 -1.20
CA GLY A 135 -9.61 3.58 -0.20
C GLY A 135 -10.97 3.59 0.54
N GLU A 136 -11.88 2.67 0.21
CA GLU A 136 -13.14 2.37 0.89
C GLU A 136 -13.00 1.36 2.05
N THR A 137 -11.83 0.73 2.26
CA THR A 137 -11.56 -0.15 3.42
C THR A 137 -10.67 0.49 4.49
N LEU A 138 -10.66 1.81 4.62
CA LEU A 138 -10.50 2.41 5.95
C LEU A 138 -11.81 2.19 6.72
N ARG A 139 -12.04 0.94 7.15
CA ARG A 139 -13.13 0.60 8.06
C ARG A 139 -12.90 1.39 9.33
N GLN A 140 -13.70 2.43 9.55
CA GLN A 140 -13.52 3.29 10.69
C GLN A 140 -13.90 2.49 11.95
N LEU A 141 -12.95 2.32 12.86
CA LEU A 141 -13.26 1.84 14.20
C LEU A 141 -14.08 2.92 14.90
N VAL A 142 -15.38 2.68 15.04
CA VAL A 142 -16.32 3.63 15.66
C VAL A 142 -16.56 3.32 17.14
N ASP A 143 -16.42 2.06 17.53
CA ASP A 143 -16.57 1.64 18.93
C ASP A 143 -15.69 0.42 19.23
N LEU A 144 -15.32 0.28 20.49
CA LEU A 144 -14.53 -0.83 21.02
C LEU A 144 -15.08 -1.24 22.38
N GLU A 145 -15.61 -2.46 22.44
CA GLU A 145 -15.98 -3.11 23.69
C GLU A 145 -14.92 -4.15 24.06
N TRP A 146 -14.67 -4.31 25.36
CA TRP A 146 -13.75 -5.33 25.85
C TRP A 146 -14.34 -6.08 27.05
N LYS A 147 -14.00 -7.36 27.16
CA LYS A 147 -14.35 -8.22 28.29
C LYS A 147 -13.11 -8.96 28.75
N PHE A 148 -12.84 -8.89 30.04
CA PHE A 148 -11.74 -9.59 30.67
C PHE A 148 -12.26 -10.85 31.36
N GLY A 149 -11.75 -12.00 30.95
CA GLY A 149 -12.14 -13.30 31.47
C GLY A 149 -11.00 -13.98 32.23
N VAL A 150 -11.35 -14.66 33.32
CA VAL A 150 -10.45 -15.57 34.03
C VAL A 150 -11.14 -16.92 34.09
N THR A 151 -10.56 -17.93 33.44
CA THR A 151 -11.06 -19.30 33.55
C THR A 151 -10.45 -19.95 34.79
N CYS A 152 -11.28 -20.15 35.81
CA CYS A 152 -10.91 -20.98 36.97
C CYS A 152 -11.26 -22.43 36.66
N ALA A 153 -10.28 -23.33 36.74
CA ALA A 153 -10.54 -24.76 36.69
C ALA A 153 -11.22 -25.20 38.00
N SER A 154 -12.35 -25.90 37.90
CA SER A 154 -12.98 -26.55 39.06
C SER A 154 -12.51 -28.00 39.09
N SER A 155 -11.80 -28.34 40.18
CA SER A 155 -11.39 -29.66 40.69
C SER A 155 -11.04 -30.80 39.72
N GLU A 156 -9.82 -31.32 39.86
CA GLU A 156 -9.32 -32.63 39.36
C GLU A 156 -8.85 -32.78 37.89
N SER A 157 -8.12 -31.81 37.34
CA SER A 157 -7.17 -32.10 36.26
C SER A 157 -5.92 -31.22 36.31
N ALA A 158 -4.75 -31.85 36.12
CA ALA A 158 -3.42 -31.29 36.30
C ALA A 158 -2.97 -30.33 35.16
N GLU A 159 -3.88 -29.47 34.69
CA GLU A 159 -3.62 -28.44 33.69
C GLU A 159 -3.48 -27.07 34.39
N PRO A 160 -2.64 -26.14 33.89
CA PRO A 160 -2.37 -24.88 34.57
C PRO A 160 -3.64 -24.06 34.78
N VAL A 161 -3.95 -23.86 36.06
CA VAL A 161 -5.08 -23.11 36.62
C VAL A 161 -4.97 -21.63 36.24
N GLY A 162 -6.09 -21.00 35.85
CA GLY A 162 -6.20 -19.54 35.76
C GLY A 162 -5.78 -18.93 34.42
N LYS A 163 -6.26 -19.47 33.30
CA LYS A 163 -6.03 -18.84 31.98
C LYS A 163 -6.84 -17.54 31.89
N THR A 164 -6.11 -16.43 31.86
CA THR A 164 -6.66 -15.10 31.62
C THR A 164 -6.74 -14.84 30.12
N PHE A 165 -7.87 -14.33 29.67
CA PHE A 165 -8.09 -13.95 28.28
C PHE A 165 -8.85 -12.62 28.20
N LEU A 166 -8.67 -11.92 27.08
CA LEU A 166 -9.36 -10.67 26.76
C LEU A 166 -10.15 -10.88 25.48
N GLN A 167 -11.45 -10.66 25.52
CA GLN A 167 -12.29 -10.60 24.33
C GLN A 167 -12.51 -9.14 23.94
N LEU A 168 -12.14 -8.80 22.72
CA LEU A 168 -12.37 -7.49 22.11
C LEU A 168 -13.47 -7.62 21.07
N LYS A 169 -14.37 -6.65 21.05
CA LYS A 169 -15.34 -6.44 19.98
C LYS A 169 -15.07 -5.07 19.38
N LEU A 170 -14.67 -5.06 18.12
CA LEU A 170 -14.47 -3.86 17.32
C LEU A 170 -15.74 -3.63 16.51
N VAL A 171 -16.30 -2.43 16.58
CA VAL A 171 -17.41 -2.00 15.73
C VAL A 171 -16.82 -1.16 14.60
N LEU A 172 -16.94 -1.67 13.39
CA LEU A 172 -16.39 -1.08 12.19
C LEU A 172 -17.52 -0.49 11.35
N ASP A 173 -17.37 0.77 10.96
CA ASP A 173 -18.28 1.40 10.00
C ASP A 173 -17.89 1.00 8.58
N ARG A 174 -18.83 0.37 7.88
CA ARG A 174 -18.74 0.09 6.45
C ARG A 174 -19.40 1.25 5.70
N HIS A 175 -18.58 2.23 5.37
CA HIS A 175 -18.96 3.49 4.70
C HIS A 175 -19.72 3.25 3.36
N ASP A 176 -19.55 2.08 2.73
CA ASP A 176 -20.18 1.67 1.47
C ASP A 176 -21.68 1.31 1.60
N SER A 177 -22.09 0.79 2.75
CA SER A 177 -23.39 0.14 2.97
C SER A 177 -24.21 0.81 4.06
N GLY A 178 -23.60 1.73 4.83
CA GLY A 178 -24.22 2.37 6.00
C GLY A 178 -24.51 1.36 7.12
N THR A 179 -23.77 0.25 7.16
CA THR A 179 -23.94 -0.81 8.15
C THR A 179 -22.71 -0.92 9.06
N TYR A 180 -22.94 -1.33 10.31
CA TYR A 180 -21.86 -1.59 11.25
C TYR A 180 -21.52 -3.09 11.29
N GLU A 181 -20.23 -3.40 11.16
CA GLU A 181 -19.70 -4.76 11.26
C GLU A 181 -19.05 -4.96 12.64
N ASN A 182 -19.39 -6.06 13.31
CA ASN A 182 -18.78 -6.42 14.60
C ASN A 182 -17.69 -7.48 14.39
N VAL A 183 -16.45 -7.14 14.71
CA VAL A 183 -15.31 -8.06 14.66
C VAL A 183 -14.92 -8.47 16.08
N TYR A 184 -14.90 -9.78 16.34
CA TYR A 184 -14.58 -10.34 17.66
C TYR A 184 -13.18 -10.95 17.65
N LEU A 185 -12.37 -10.60 18.64
CA LEU A 185 -11.00 -11.10 18.83
C LEU A 185 -10.87 -11.63 20.25
N GLU A 186 -10.22 -12.77 20.41
CA GLU A 186 -9.80 -13.26 21.73
C GLU A 186 -8.28 -13.24 21.80
N LEU A 187 -7.75 -12.55 22.80
CA LEU A 187 -6.32 -12.37 23.00
C LEU A 187 -5.90 -12.93 24.36
N THR A 188 -4.72 -13.55 24.39
CA THR A 188 -3.99 -13.79 25.64
C THR A 188 -3.42 -12.48 26.19
N LEU A 189 -3.07 -12.44 27.47
CA LEU A 189 -2.43 -11.26 28.09
C LEU A 189 -1.17 -10.78 27.35
N PRO A 190 -0.21 -11.66 26.97
CA PRO A 190 0.95 -11.23 26.20
C PRO A 190 0.57 -10.60 24.85
N GLN A 191 -0.34 -11.22 24.09
CA GLN A 191 -0.81 -10.69 22.81
C GLN A 191 -1.49 -9.33 22.96
N PHE A 192 -2.20 -9.09 24.07
CA PHE A 192 -2.78 -7.78 24.37
C PHE A 192 -1.72 -6.72 24.64
N TYR A 193 -0.66 -7.03 25.40
CA TYR A 193 0.44 -6.08 25.63
C TYR A 193 1.20 -5.77 24.35
N ASP A 194 1.44 -6.77 23.50
CA ASP A 194 2.04 -6.58 22.18
C ASP A 194 1.15 -5.69 21.30
N PHE A 195 -0.16 -5.91 21.31
CA PHE A 195 -1.14 -5.08 20.61
C PHE A 195 -1.07 -3.61 21.06
N LEU A 196 -1.06 -3.34 22.37
CA LEU A 196 -0.91 -1.97 22.92
C LEU A 196 0.41 -1.32 22.49
N ALA A 197 1.51 -2.07 22.53
CA ALA A 197 2.81 -1.56 22.11
C ALA A 197 2.82 -1.19 20.61
N HIS A 198 2.15 -1.97 19.77
CA HIS A 198 1.98 -1.64 18.36
C HIS A 198 1.12 -0.39 18.14
N MET A 199 0.03 -0.21 18.90
CA MET A 199 -0.79 1.00 18.83
C MET A 199 -0.03 2.26 19.23
N GLU A 200 0.78 2.21 20.30
CA GLU A 200 1.60 3.35 20.71
C GLU A 200 2.67 3.71 19.67
N LYS A 201 3.29 2.71 19.05
CA LYS A 201 4.22 2.93 17.93
C LYS A 201 3.52 3.59 16.74
N ALA A 202 2.32 3.14 16.38
CA ALA A 202 1.53 3.73 15.30
C ALA A 202 1.15 5.19 15.61
N LYS A 203 0.71 5.48 16.84
CA LYS A 203 0.42 6.84 17.31
C LYS A 203 1.65 7.75 17.25
N ALA A 204 2.82 7.26 17.66
CA ALA A 204 4.07 8.01 17.59
C ALA A 204 4.44 8.34 16.14
N ALA A 205 4.30 7.38 15.22
CA ALA A 205 4.53 7.60 13.80
C ALA A 205 3.59 8.67 13.22
N LEU A 206 2.29 8.61 13.55
CA LEU A 206 1.30 9.62 13.12
C LEU A 206 1.61 11.01 13.66
N THR A 207 1.98 11.11 14.95
CA THR A 207 2.37 12.39 15.56
C THR A 207 3.62 12.98 14.90
N GLN A 208 4.59 12.13 14.55
CA GLN A 208 5.80 12.57 13.86
C GLN A 208 5.49 13.08 12.44
N ILE A 209 4.57 12.44 11.72
CA ILE A 209 4.14 12.89 10.40
C ILE A 209 3.38 14.22 10.52
N SER A 210 2.46 14.33 11.49
CA SER A 210 1.68 15.54 11.72
C SER A 210 2.53 16.73 12.15
N SER A 211 3.59 16.54 12.93
CA SER A 211 4.47 17.64 13.36
C SER A 211 5.41 18.12 12.25
N LYS A 212 5.82 17.24 11.34
CA LYS A 212 6.69 17.59 10.21
C LYS A 212 6.01 18.46 9.16
N GLY A 213 4.67 18.39 9.05
CA GLY A 213 3.87 19.26 8.18
C GLY A 213 3.70 20.70 8.69
N ALA A 214 3.89 20.96 10.00
CA ALA A 214 3.75 22.29 10.58
C ALA A 214 5.07 23.10 10.60
N ALA A 215 6.21 22.45 10.34
CA ALA A 215 7.53 23.09 10.35
C ALA A 215 7.99 23.57 8.95
N SER A 216 7.16 23.45 7.92
CA SER A 216 7.47 23.87 6.54
C SER A 216 6.54 24.96 5.99
N SER A 217 5.84 25.69 6.86
CA SER A 217 5.02 26.86 6.50
C SER A 217 5.59 28.12 7.12
#